data_AF-A0A5R8MCL3-F1
#
_entry.id   AF-A0A5R8MCL3-F1
#
_cell.length_a   1.000
_cell.length_b   1.000
_cell.length_c   1.000
_cell.angle_alpha   90.00
_cell.angle_beta   90.00
_cell.angle_gamma   90.00
#
_symmetry.space_group_name_H-M   'P 1'
#
loop_
_entity.id
_entity.type
_entity.pdbx_description
1 polymer ?
#
loop_
_entity_poly.entity_id
_entity_poly.type
_entity_poly.pdbx_seq_one_letter_code
_entity_poly.pdbx_strand_id
1 'polypeptide(L)'
;MTPRHARTRGAHAALLSGIWEGRPLGQTLLSLVLTAGSIPLLMEAMTLVIEGPYTFHVDAKSEVLTLTTEELSGTGWYLENAEARQESPLQAAAAGTDEASFIELPTDRAPRPWESFTGYVEVGPHARVTLTRQGSGPLSIHIAAARDAPATTDTAQPAAVLKPLSGDDRQASRDLELQVMLTEQPLNGTLQGLGAIGGDAYSPSEPASPPLLRTGEVSVVGRRLGSELLYTVMAVPLRLGDEVRVMTNRAALDNPDGEGLREAMAAFTCTFSVVGAASDGTGIDLACHASGRSLAISRFGARIGSLQPRPWDVLANEPSMQAILPLGLTALFALFHRLLDSLYPRLCGWTNKHLRRLGVIRDVDHPVRRWAVHRRARRETRGKRNH
;
A
#
# COMPACT_ATOMS: atom_id res chain seq x y z
N MET A 1 34.46 -48.44 -1.99
CA MET A 1 33.08 -48.83 -1.62
C MET A 1 32.32 -47.57 -1.24
N THR A 2 31.55 -47.05 -2.19
CA THR A 2 30.82 -45.78 -2.05
C THR A 2 29.41 -46.02 -1.50
N PRO A 3 28.90 -45.16 -0.60
CA PRO A 3 27.58 -45.32 -0.02
C PRO A 3 26.48 -44.80 -0.95
N ARG A 4 25.31 -45.44 -0.81
CA ARG A 4 24.08 -45.21 -1.57
C ARG A 4 23.51 -43.81 -1.35
N HIS A 5 23.46 -43.02 -2.42
CA HIS A 5 22.43 -42.00 -2.60
C HIS A 5 21.29 -42.56 -3.45
N ALA A 6 20.06 -42.11 -3.16
CA ALA A 6 18.82 -42.18 -3.94
C ALA A 6 17.70 -43.02 -3.29
N ARG A 7 16.94 -42.38 -2.39
CA ARG A 7 15.58 -42.83 -2.07
C ARG A 7 14.66 -41.69 -1.62
N THR A 8 14.50 -40.67 -2.47
CA THR A 8 13.46 -39.64 -2.27
C THR A 8 12.74 -39.22 -3.56
N ARG A 9 13.17 -39.67 -4.75
CA ARG A 9 12.53 -39.29 -6.04
C ARG A 9 11.25 -40.07 -6.39
N GLY A 10 10.85 -41.07 -5.60
CA GLY A 10 9.76 -42.00 -5.97
C GLY A 10 8.34 -41.57 -5.58
N ALA A 11 8.16 -40.72 -4.56
CA ALA A 11 6.83 -40.43 -4.02
C ALA A 11 6.01 -39.48 -4.92
N HIS A 12 6.66 -38.46 -5.48
CA HIS A 12 5.99 -37.49 -6.37
C HIS A 12 5.62 -38.10 -7.73
N ALA A 13 6.50 -38.95 -8.29
CA ALA A 13 6.23 -39.66 -9.54
C ALA A 13 5.13 -40.72 -9.37
N ALA A 14 5.02 -41.38 -8.21
CA ALA A 14 3.96 -42.36 -7.93
C ALA A 14 2.58 -41.73 -7.69
N LEU A 15 2.53 -40.51 -7.15
CA LEU A 15 1.28 -39.76 -7.02
C LEU A 15 0.74 -39.31 -8.38
N LEU A 16 1.61 -38.96 -9.33
CA LEU A 16 1.20 -38.50 -10.66
C LEU A 16 0.98 -39.66 -11.65
N SER A 17 1.79 -40.73 -11.65
CA SER A 17 1.65 -41.84 -12.60
C SER A 17 0.38 -42.69 -12.39
N GLY A 18 -0.14 -42.78 -11.16
CA GLY A 18 -1.38 -43.50 -10.86
C GLY A 18 -2.68 -42.78 -11.25
N ILE A 19 -2.60 -41.53 -11.70
CA ILE A 19 -3.76 -40.71 -12.05
C ILE A 19 -4.17 -40.91 -13.52
N TRP A 20 -3.22 -41.23 -14.42
CA TRP A 20 -3.46 -41.18 -15.87
C TRP A 20 -3.68 -42.54 -16.56
N GLU A 21 -3.24 -43.66 -15.99
CA GLU A 21 -3.39 -44.97 -16.63
C GLU A 21 -4.82 -45.55 -16.52
N GLY A 22 -5.54 -45.53 -17.65
CA GLY A 22 -6.77 -46.29 -17.89
C GLY A 22 -8.08 -45.67 -17.42
N ARG A 23 -8.13 -44.33 -17.26
CA ARG A 23 -9.31 -43.62 -16.75
C ARG A 23 -10.09 -42.91 -17.87
N PRO A 24 -11.43 -42.78 -17.76
CA PRO A 24 -12.23 -42.11 -18.77
C PRO A 24 -11.91 -40.62 -18.82
N LEU A 25 -11.56 -40.13 -20.01
CA LEU A 25 -11.15 -38.75 -20.30
C LEU A 25 -12.19 -37.71 -19.82
N GLY A 26 -13.47 -38.08 -19.81
CA GLY A 26 -14.55 -37.23 -19.27
C GLY A 26 -14.48 -36.98 -17.77
N GLN A 27 -13.96 -37.92 -16.97
CA GLN A 27 -13.85 -37.74 -15.52
C GLN A 27 -12.68 -36.84 -15.14
N THR A 28 -11.56 -36.93 -15.88
CA THR A 28 -10.41 -36.01 -15.75
C THR A 28 -10.76 -34.59 -16.19
N LEU A 29 -11.57 -34.45 -17.23
CA LEU A 29 -12.07 -33.13 -17.63
C LEU A 29 -13.04 -32.56 -16.58
N LEU A 30 -13.94 -33.39 -16.04
CA LEU A 30 -14.89 -32.93 -15.03
C LEU A 30 -14.21 -32.52 -13.71
N SER A 31 -13.22 -33.28 -13.24
CA SER A 31 -12.44 -32.88 -12.05
C SER A 31 -11.65 -31.60 -12.29
N LEU A 32 -11.08 -31.41 -13.48
CA LEU A 32 -10.39 -30.18 -13.85
C LEU A 32 -11.37 -28.99 -13.83
N VAL A 33 -12.56 -29.15 -14.41
CA VAL A 33 -13.60 -28.12 -14.40
C VAL A 33 -14.06 -27.80 -12.97
N LEU A 34 -14.26 -28.80 -12.11
CA LEU A 34 -14.62 -28.58 -10.71
C LEU A 34 -13.50 -27.87 -9.93
N THR A 35 -12.25 -28.26 -10.19
CA THR A 35 -11.08 -27.61 -9.58
C THR A 35 -11.01 -26.15 -10.02
N ALA A 36 -11.08 -25.88 -11.33
CA ALA A 36 -11.08 -24.52 -11.87
C ALA A 36 -12.27 -23.69 -11.36
N GLY A 37 -13.46 -24.27 -11.30
CA GLY A 37 -14.68 -23.61 -10.80
C GLY A 37 -14.67 -23.33 -9.30
N SER A 38 -13.85 -24.05 -8.52
CA SER A 38 -13.67 -23.80 -7.09
C SER A 38 -12.66 -22.71 -6.77
N ILE A 39 -11.80 -22.31 -7.71
CA ILE A 39 -10.80 -21.25 -7.50
C ILE A 39 -11.48 -19.91 -7.14
N PRO A 40 -12.51 -19.42 -7.85
CA PRO A 40 -13.19 -18.19 -7.47
C PRO A 40 -13.78 -18.23 -6.06
N LEU A 41 -14.36 -19.36 -5.65
CA LEU A 41 -14.93 -19.53 -4.30
C LEU A 41 -13.84 -19.52 -3.22
N LEU A 42 -12.70 -20.17 -3.47
CA LEU A 42 -11.55 -20.11 -2.57
C LEU A 42 -10.99 -18.68 -2.48
N MET A 43 -10.92 -17.98 -3.60
CA MET A 43 -10.50 -16.58 -3.63
C MET A 43 -11.45 -15.68 -2.84
N GLU A 44 -12.76 -15.88 -2.98
CA GLU A 44 -13.79 -15.15 -2.23
C GLU A 44 -13.71 -15.45 -0.73
N ALA A 45 -13.50 -16.70 -0.34
CA ALA A 45 -13.31 -17.05 1.06
C ALA A 45 -12.01 -16.43 1.64
N MET A 46 -10.98 -16.28 0.82
CA MET A 46 -9.70 -15.71 1.23
C MET A 46 -9.66 -14.18 1.25
N THR A 47 -10.55 -13.49 0.53
CA THR A 47 -10.59 -12.02 0.54
C THR A 47 -10.78 -11.49 1.96
N LEU A 48 -11.66 -12.10 2.76
CA LEU A 48 -11.93 -11.70 4.14
C LEU A 48 -10.69 -11.79 5.05
N VAL A 49 -9.72 -12.64 4.71
CA VAL A 49 -8.48 -12.83 5.49
C VAL A 49 -7.36 -11.93 4.96
N ILE A 50 -7.39 -11.58 3.67
CA ILE A 50 -6.31 -10.86 2.97
C ILE A 50 -6.58 -9.36 2.86
N GLU A 51 -7.83 -8.91 2.97
CA GLU A 51 -8.23 -7.50 2.87
C GLU A 51 -7.90 -6.67 4.12
N GLY A 52 -6.66 -6.74 4.60
CA GLY A 52 -6.11 -5.76 5.54
C GLY A 52 -5.71 -4.45 4.85
N PRO A 53 -5.40 -3.40 5.63
CA PRO A 53 -4.68 -2.25 5.09
C PRO A 53 -3.28 -2.68 4.63
N TYR A 54 -2.86 -2.15 3.48
CA TYR A 54 -1.54 -2.32 2.91
C TYR A 54 -0.67 -1.12 3.23
N THR A 55 0.64 -1.35 3.30
CA THR A 55 1.62 -0.27 3.44
C THR A 55 2.08 0.14 2.04
N PHE A 56 1.83 1.40 1.70
CA PHE A 56 2.31 2.03 0.47
C PHE A 56 3.60 2.76 0.81
N HIS A 57 4.70 2.38 0.16
CA HIS A 57 5.97 3.08 0.20
C HIS A 57 6.11 3.93 -1.06
N VAL A 58 6.39 5.20 -0.89
CA VAL A 58 6.61 6.16 -1.96
C VAL A 58 8.02 6.69 -1.81
N ASP A 59 8.92 6.28 -2.71
CA ASP A 59 10.26 6.82 -2.83
C ASP A 59 10.28 7.75 -4.04
N ALA A 60 10.49 9.04 -3.81
CA ALA A 60 10.36 10.04 -4.86
C ALA A 60 11.31 11.19 -4.69
N LYS A 61 11.59 11.85 -5.81
CA LYS A 61 12.31 13.11 -5.88
C LYS A 61 11.34 14.19 -6.31
N SER A 62 11.12 15.19 -5.46
CA SER A 62 10.13 16.25 -5.69
C SER A 62 10.72 17.63 -5.46
N GLU A 63 10.17 18.64 -6.11
CA GLU A 63 10.47 20.04 -5.78
C GLU A 63 9.60 20.58 -4.65
N VAL A 64 8.44 19.94 -4.41
CA VAL A 64 7.48 20.36 -3.39
C VAL A 64 6.98 19.17 -2.58
N LEU A 65 6.90 19.36 -1.26
CA LEU A 65 6.19 18.46 -0.35
C LEU A 65 5.16 19.29 0.42
N THR A 66 3.89 18.95 0.30
CA THR A 66 2.82 19.58 1.08
C THR A 66 2.07 18.54 1.89
N LEU A 67 2.06 18.70 3.21
CA LEU A 67 1.28 17.87 4.12
C LEU A 67 0.60 18.74 5.17
N THR A 68 -0.57 18.31 5.63
CA THR A 68 -1.30 18.92 6.74
C THR A 68 -1.16 18.03 7.96
N THR A 69 -0.55 18.54 9.03
CA THR A 69 -0.33 17.79 10.28
C THR A 69 -1.67 17.46 10.97
N GLU A 70 -1.69 16.35 11.70
CA GLU A 70 -2.82 15.92 12.52
C GLU A 70 -2.60 16.28 14.01
N GLU A 71 -3.61 16.09 14.85
CA GLU A 71 -3.60 16.49 16.29
C GLU A 71 -2.45 15.87 17.11
N LEU A 72 -1.95 14.70 16.69
CA LEU A 72 -0.94 13.94 17.43
C LEU A 72 0.43 13.90 16.74
N SER A 73 0.59 14.57 15.59
CA SER A 73 1.86 14.58 14.86
C SER A 73 2.71 15.78 15.28
N GLY A 74 3.42 15.64 16.41
CA GLY A 74 4.50 16.57 16.75
C GLY A 74 5.65 16.38 15.77
N THR A 75 5.83 17.32 14.85
CA THR A 75 6.97 17.33 13.92
C THR A 75 7.79 18.58 14.16
N GLY A 76 9.10 18.48 14.00
CA GLY A 76 9.96 19.63 14.18
C GLY A 76 11.38 19.35 13.75
N TRP A 77 12.11 20.43 13.48
CA TRP A 77 13.39 20.38 12.83
C TRP A 77 14.35 21.38 13.47
N TYR A 78 15.60 20.98 13.52
CA TYR A 78 16.68 21.91 13.80
C TYR A 78 17.13 22.57 12.51
N LEU A 79 17.16 23.90 12.49
CA LEU A 79 17.58 24.70 11.35
C LEU A 79 18.79 25.56 11.74
N GLU A 80 19.77 25.58 10.85
CA GLU A 80 20.97 26.39 10.96
C GLU A 80 21.07 27.27 9.71
N ASN A 81 21.49 28.53 9.87
CA ASN A 81 21.60 29.50 8.78
C ASN A 81 20.28 29.70 8.01
N ALA A 82 19.17 29.81 8.75
CA ALA A 82 17.87 30.12 8.17
C ALA A 82 17.59 31.62 8.28
N GLU A 83 16.75 32.13 7.39
CA GLU A 83 16.06 33.41 7.55
C GLU A 83 14.58 33.10 7.82
N ALA A 84 13.99 33.77 8.81
CA ALA A 84 12.60 33.59 9.21
C ALA A 84 11.81 34.87 8.95
N ARG A 85 10.58 34.70 8.48
CA ARG A 85 9.58 35.75 8.33
C ARG A 85 8.27 35.24 8.92
N GLN A 86 7.70 36.00 9.85
CA GLN A 86 6.46 35.64 10.54
C GLN A 86 5.39 36.69 10.28
N GLU A 87 4.14 36.25 10.13
CA GLU A 87 2.99 37.08 10.50
C GLU A 87 3.02 37.13 12.04
N SER A 88 3.10 38.34 12.61
CA SER A 88 3.19 38.71 14.03
C SER A 88 3.33 37.54 15.06
N PRO A 89 4.36 37.50 15.92
CA PRO A 89 4.61 36.37 16.82
C PRO A 89 3.61 36.31 17.98
N LEU A 90 2.76 35.29 18.08
CA LEU A 90 1.92 35.03 19.25
C LEU A 90 2.87 34.96 20.44
N GLN A 91 2.85 35.99 21.29
CA GLN A 91 3.69 35.99 22.48
C GLN A 91 3.14 34.91 23.41
N ALA A 92 3.90 33.81 23.52
CA ALA A 92 3.71 32.88 24.61
C ALA A 92 3.96 33.66 25.89
N ALA A 93 2.99 33.69 26.80
CA ALA A 93 3.25 34.22 28.13
C ALA A 93 4.46 33.47 28.69
N ALA A 94 5.51 34.21 29.07
CA ALA A 94 6.61 33.64 29.84
C ALA A 94 6.06 33.26 31.21
N ALA A 95 5.56 32.04 31.35
CA ALA A 95 5.09 31.52 32.62
C ALA A 95 5.70 30.14 32.83
N GLY A 96 6.56 30.06 33.85
CA GLY A 96 6.89 28.78 34.45
C GLY A 96 5.62 28.00 34.76
N THR A 97 5.73 26.70 34.59
CA THR A 97 4.77 25.65 34.99
C THR A 97 3.45 25.57 34.20
N ASP A 98 3.41 24.52 33.38
CA ASP A 98 2.32 23.63 32.96
C ASP A 98 1.07 24.12 32.22
N GLU A 99 0.75 25.41 32.12
CA GLU A 99 -0.27 25.86 31.17
C GLU A 99 0.10 27.23 30.59
N ALA A 100 0.85 27.23 29.49
CA ALA A 100 1.13 28.44 28.73
C ALA A 100 -0.16 28.93 28.06
N SER A 101 -0.83 29.91 28.68
CA SER A 101 -1.89 30.68 28.04
C SER A 101 -1.30 31.58 26.97
N PHE A 102 -1.85 31.53 25.75
CA PHE A 102 -1.40 32.33 24.62
C PHE A 102 -2.06 33.70 24.66
N ILE A 103 -1.27 34.78 24.58
CA ILE A 103 -1.80 36.14 24.54
C ILE A 103 -2.13 36.49 23.10
N GLU A 104 -3.36 37.01 22.88
CA GLU A 104 -3.85 37.49 21.60
C GLU A 104 -2.99 38.66 21.08
N LEU A 105 -2.61 38.60 19.81
CA LEU A 105 -1.74 39.61 19.19
C LEU A 105 -2.50 40.77 18.55
N PRO A 106 -1.84 41.94 18.39
CA PRO A 106 -2.34 43.02 17.56
C PRO A 106 -2.56 42.56 16.11
N THR A 107 -3.69 42.97 15.54
CA THR A 107 -4.21 42.65 14.20
C THR A 107 -3.42 43.22 13.02
N ASP A 108 -2.17 43.65 13.23
CA ASP A 108 -1.36 44.24 12.17
C ASP A 108 -0.75 43.12 11.31
N ARG A 109 -1.44 42.80 10.21
CA ARG A 109 -1.14 41.69 9.27
C ARG A 109 0.03 41.96 8.33
N ALA A 110 0.87 42.95 8.63
CA ALA A 110 2.03 43.22 7.79
C ALA A 110 3.11 42.15 8.08
N PRO A 111 3.59 41.42 7.05
CA PRO A 111 4.68 40.47 7.25
C PRO A 111 5.91 41.21 7.74
N ARG A 112 6.56 40.65 8.78
CA ARG A 112 7.83 41.20 9.30
C ARG A 112 8.95 41.12 8.26
N PRO A 113 10.01 41.94 8.40
CA PRO A 113 11.22 41.73 7.62
C PRO A 113 11.82 40.35 7.92
N TRP A 114 12.65 39.86 7.01
CA TRP A 114 13.43 38.64 7.22
C TRP A 114 14.43 38.85 8.36
N GLU A 115 14.44 37.92 9.31
CA GLU A 115 15.35 37.91 10.45
C GLU A 115 16.18 36.61 10.45
N SER A 116 17.47 36.71 10.78
CA SER A 116 18.32 35.52 10.88
C SER A 116 17.83 34.60 12.00
N PHE A 117 17.68 33.32 11.72
CA PHE A 117 17.22 32.30 12.64
C PHE A 117 18.17 31.10 12.68
N THR A 118 18.42 30.60 13.88
CA THR A 118 19.13 29.34 14.12
C THR A 118 18.58 28.74 15.40
N GLY A 119 18.05 27.52 15.33
CA GLY A 119 17.32 26.91 16.44
C GLY A 119 16.36 25.82 15.99
N TYR A 120 15.41 25.48 16.87
CA TYR A 120 14.42 24.43 16.63
C TYR A 120 13.09 25.04 16.21
N VAL A 121 12.46 24.45 15.19
CA VAL A 121 11.11 24.76 14.73
C VAL A 121 10.20 23.60 15.09
N GLU A 122 9.17 23.86 15.87
CA GLU A 122 8.12 22.90 16.19
C GLU A 122 6.88 23.23 15.37
N VAL A 123 6.36 22.26 14.63
CA VAL A 123 5.13 22.38 13.85
C VAL A 123 3.96 21.97 14.74
N GLY A 124 2.96 22.84 14.80
CA GLY A 124 1.74 22.57 15.52
C GLY A 124 0.81 21.58 14.80
N PRO A 125 -0.25 21.13 15.48
CA PRO A 125 -1.31 20.34 14.87
C PRO A 125 -2.12 21.17 13.87
N HIS A 126 -2.74 20.49 12.90
CA HIS A 126 -3.55 21.13 11.85
C HIS A 126 -2.80 22.24 11.09
N ALA A 127 -1.49 22.11 10.96
CA ALA A 127 -0.63 23.03 10.22
C ALA A 127 -0.38 22.47 8.82
N ARG A 128 -0.62 23.30 7.80
CA ARG A 128 -0.22 23.02 6.43
C ARG A 128 1.25 23.40 6.27
N VAL A 129 2.10 22.39 6.12
CA VAL A 129 3.52 22.54 5.85
C VAL A 129 3.76 22.35 4.36
N THR A 130 4.39 23.34 3.73
CA THR A 130 4.81 23.31 2.33
C THR A 130 6.33 23.50 2.28
N LEU A 131 7.06 22.46 1.89
CA LEU A 131 8.48 22.53 1.58
C LEU A 131 8.64 22.75 0.08
N THR A 132 9.42 23.74 -0.34
CA THR A 132 9.70 24.01 -1.74
C THR A 132 11.19 24.22 -1.98
N ARG A 133 11.72 23.54 -3.00
CA ARG A 133 13.10 23.74 -3.46
C ARG A 133 13.15 23.69 -4.98
N GLN A 134 13.44 24.85 -5.57
CA GLN A 134 13.62 24.98 -7.02
C GLN A 134 15.10 24.81 -7.36
N GLY A 135 15.41 23.79 -8.17
CA GLY A 135 16.79 23.51 -8.59
C GLY A 135 17.74 23.28 -7.40
N SER A 136 18.84 24.02 -7.37
CA SER A 136 19.86 24.01 -6.30
C SER A 136 19.71 25.18 -5.31
N GLY A 137 18.60 25.91 -5.36
CA GLY A 137 18.35 27.07 -4.51
C GLY A 137 18.13 26.73 -3.02
N PRO A 138 17.86 27.76 -2.19
CA PRO A 138 17.51 27.56 -0.79
C PRO A 138 16.22 26.73 -0.66
N LEU A 139 16.08 26.08 0.49
CA LEU A 139 14.82 25.41 0.84
C LEU A 139 13.89 26.44 1.47
N SER A 140 12.75 26.70 0.86
CA SER A 140 11.68 27.52 1.44
C SER A 140 10.68 26.62 2.15
N ILE A 141 10.44 26.87 3.43
CA ILE A 141 9.49 26.16 4.29
C ILE A 141 8.39 27.15 4.65
N HIS A 142 7.15 26.86 4.27
CA HIS A 142 5.99 27.66 4.63
C HIS A 142 5.06 26.83 5.50
N ILE A 143 4.73 27.36 6.69
CA ILE A 143 3.90 26.70 7.69
C ILE A 143 2.75 27.63 8.04
N ALA A 144 1.55 27.24 7.66
CA ALA A 144 0.35 28.04 7.89
C ALA A 144 -0.73 27.19 8.60
N ALA A 145 -1.59 27.84 9.39
CA ALA A 145 -2.77 27.17 9.94
C ALA A 145 -3.66 26.63 8.80
N ALA A 146 -4.09 25.37 8.88
CA ALA A 146 -4.98 24.79 7.89
C ALA A 146 -6.31 25.55 7.85
N ARG A 147 -6.94 25.63 6.67
CA ARG A 147 -8.20 26.35 6.46
C ARG A 147 -9.35 25.83 7.35
N ASP A 148 -9.29 24.56 7.69
CA ASP A 148 -10.33 23.87 8.48
C ASP A 148 -9.92 23.69 9.95
N ALA A 149 -8.81 24.31 10.39
CA ALA A 149 -8.42 24.32 11.79
C ALA A 149 -9.51 25.01 12.64
N PRO A 150 -9.76 24.57 13.89
CA PRO A 150 -10.76 25.19 14.75
C PRO A 150 -10.49 26.70 14.87
N ALA A 151 -11.38 27.50 14.27
CA ALA A 151 -11.18 28.94 14.07
C ALA A 151 -11.50 29.79 15.32
N THR A 152 -11.94 29.17 16.42
CA THR A 152 -12.27 29.87 17.66
C THR A 152 -11.00 30.35 18.36
N THR A 153 -10.97 31.64 18.68
CA THR A 153 -9.83 32.35 19.27
C THR A 153 -9.33 31.72 20.57
N ASP A 154 -10.22 31.09 21.34
CA ASP A 154 -9.90 30.43 22.62
C ASP A 154 -9.23 29.06 22.46
N THR A 155 -9.23 28.46 21.27
CA THR A 155 -8.67 27.11 21.02
C THR A 155 -7.69 27.06 19.85
N ALA A 156 -7.34 28.21 19.27
CA ALA A 156 -6.47 28.28 18.11
C ALA A 156 -5.02 27.93 18.49
N GLN A 157 -4.63 26.69 18.19
CA GLN A 157 -3.25 26.23 18.35
C GLN A 157 -2.34 26.92 17.31
N PRO A 158 -1.09 27.25 17.67
CA PRO A 158 -0.15 27.84 16.73
C PRO A 158 0.20 26.85 15.63
N ALA A 159 0.41 27.34 14.41
CA ALA A 159 0.86 26.50 13.29
C ALA A 159 2.34 26.14 13.45
N ALA A 160 3.14 27.03 14.03
CA ALA A 160 4.55 26.79 14.33
C ALA A 160 5.00 27.50 15.61
N VAL A 161 6.03 26.95 16.25
CA VAL A 161 6.76 27.56 17.38
C VAL A 161 8.25 27.54 17.09
N LEU A 162 8.87 28.71 17.01
CA LEU A 162 10.31 28.88 16.93
C LEU A 162 10.92 28.88 18.34
N LYS A 163 12.00 28.13 18.50
CA LYS A 163 12.85 28.10 19.69
C LYS A 163 14.28 28.45 19.26
N PRO A 164 14.65 29.75 19.29
CA PRO A 164 15.99 30.19 18.95
C PRO A 164 17.03 29.57 19.88
N LEU A 165 18.24 29.30 19.39
CA LEU A 165 19.36 28.87 20.23
C LEU A 165 19.91 30.00 21.11
N SER A 166 19.72 31.25 20.69
CA SER A 166 20.31 32.44 21.31
C SER A 166 19.53 32.98 22.53
N GLY A 167 18.44 32.35 22.95
CA GLY A 167 17.64 32.78 24.11
C GLY A 167 16.41 31.88 24.38
N ASP A 168 15.71 32.15 25.48
CA ASP A 168 14.50 31.41 25.91
C ASP A 168 13.20 31.90 25.24
N ASP A 169 13.29 32.84 24.29
CA ASP A 169 12.13 33.47 23.65
C ASP A 169 11.47 32.52 22.64
N ARG A 170 10.46 31.78 23.10
CA ARG A 170 9.58 31.00 22.24
C ARG A 170 8.67 31.95 21.46
N GLN A 171 8.78 31.90 20.14
CA GLN A 171 7.91 32.69 19.25
C GLN A 171 6.93 31.75 18.55
N ALA A 172 5.65 31.87 18.86
CA ALA A 172 4.61 31.10 18.17
C ALA A 172 4.06 31.91 17.00
N SER A 173 3.62 31.26 15.92
CA SER A 173 2.95 31.96 14.81
C SER A 173 1.90 31.07 14.15
N ARG A 174 0.92 31.72 13.50
CA ARG A 174 -0.07 31.09 12.62
C ARG A 174 0.41 30.99 11.18
N ASP A 175 1.37 31.82 10.79
CA ASP A 175 2.01 31.83 9.48
C ASP A 175 3.51 32.13 9.63
N LEU A 176 4.32 31.12 9.28
CA LEU A 176 5.77 31.15 9.35
C LEU A 176 6.34 30.77 7.99
N GLU A 177 7.20 31.63 7.48
CA GLU A 177 8.03 31.35 6.31
C GLU A 177 9.50 31.31 6.73
N LEU A 178 10.21 30.28 6.28
CA LEU A 178 11.63 30.10 6.52
C LEU A 178 12.34 29.87 5.18
N GLN A 179 13.48 30.51 5.00
CA GLN A 179 14.43 30.17 3.95
C GLN A 179 15.70 29.60 4.57
N VAL A 180 16.00 28.35 4.25
CA VAL A 180 17.18 27.66 4.76
C VAL A 180 18.26 27.65 3.68
N MET A 181 19.39 28.28 3.98
CA MET A 181 20.57 28.23 3.13
C MET A 181 21.31 26.92 3.37
N LEU A 182 21.20 26.00 2.40
CA LEU A 182 21.78 24.67 2.54
C LEU A 182 23.30 24.72 2.33
N THR A 183 24.05 24.32 3.35
CA THR A 183 25.52 24.23 3.33
C THR A 183 25.97 22.83 2.93
N GLU A 184 27.11 22.33 3.42
CA GLU A 184 27.60 20.99 3.07
C GLU A 184 26.78 19.85 3.70
N GLN A 185 26.11 20.11 4.83
CA GLN A 185 25.31 19.09 5.52
C GLN A 185 23.88 19.06 4.96
N PRO A 186 23.33 17.88 4.64
CA PRO A 186 21.96 17.76 4.20
C PRO A 186 20.99 18.10 5.34
N LEU A 187 19.94 18.83 5.03
CA LEU A 187 18.82 18.98 5.96
C LEU A 187 17.93 17.74 5.87
N ASN A 188 17.80 17.03 7.00
CA ASN A 188 16.95 15.87 7.12
C ASN A 188 15.82 16.17 8.10
N GLY A 189 14.63 15.68 7.79
CA GLY A 189 13.48 15.84 8.67
C GLY A 189 12.42 14.79 8.43
N THR A 190 11.48 14.73 9.37
CA THR A 190 10.27 13.93 9.23
C THR A 190 9.06 14.84 9.22
N LEU A 191 8.05 14.49 8.43
CA LEU A 191 6.78 15.17 8.36
C LEU A 191 5.68 14.11 8.27
N GLN A 192 4.70 14.19 9.16
CA GLN A 192 3.56 13.30 9.18
C GLN A 192 2.29 14.12 9.00
N GLY A 193 1.41 13.69 8.12
CA GLY A 193 0.15 14.39 7.88
C GLY A 193 -0.65 13.86 6.70
N LEU A 194 -1.81 14.47 6.51
CA LEU A 194 -2.70 14.22 5.37
C LEU A 194 -2.27 15.08 4.19
N GLY A 195 -2.23 14.50 3.00
CA GLY A 195 -1.93 15.24 1.78
C GLY A 195 -1.59 14.35 0.61
N ALA A 196 -1.03 14.95 -0.41
CA ALA A 196 -0.59 14.28 -1.63
C ALA A 196 0.91 14.49 -1.84
N ILE A 197 1.58 13.47 -2.37
CA ILE A 197 2.98 13.57 -2.77
C ILE A 197 3.01 13.90 -4.26
N GLY A 198 3.73 14.96 -4.65
CA GLY A 198 3.86 15.36 -6.06
C GLY A 198 2.97 16.53 -6.49
N GLY A 199 2.30 17.18 -5.54
CA GLY A 199 1.74 18.52 -5.70
C GLY A 199 0.30 18.64 -5.20
N ASP A 200 0.01 19.76 -4.53
CA ASP A 200 -1.36 20.26 -4.42
C ASP A 200 -1.77 20.85 -5.77
N ALA A 201 -3.02 20.59 -6.18
CA ALA A 201 -3.60 21.11 -7.40
C ALA A 201 -3.31 22.61 -7.55
N TYR A 202 -2.82 22.98 -8.74
CA TYR A 202 -2.82 24.33 -9.30
C TYR A 202 -3.83 25.22 -8.58
N SER A 203 -3.39 26.12 -7.70
CA SER A 203 -4.28 27.18 -7.25
C SER A 203 -4.42 28.12 -8.45
N PRO A 204 -5.58 28.22 -9.10
CA PRO A 204 -5.75 29.09 -10.26
C PRO A 204 -5.52 30.57 -9.93
N SER A 205 -5.39 30.91 -8.65
CA SER A 205 -5.09 32.25 -8.15
C SER A 205 -3.59 32.60 -8.12
N GLU A 206 -2.68 31.64 -8.29
CA GLU A 206 -1.24 31.88 -8.22
C GLU A 206 -0.54 31.44 -9.50
N PRO A 207 0.11 32.36 -10.24
CA PRO A 207 0.94 32.01 -11.40
C PRO A 207 2.26 31.41 -10.91
N ALA A 208 2.23 30.19 -10.38
CA ALA A 208 3.41 29.41 -10.05
C ALA A 208 3.58 28.28 -11.06
N SER A 209 4.84 27.99 -11.44
CA SER A 209 5.16 26.80 -12.23
C SER A 209 4.66 25.56 -11.48
N PRO A 210 4.04 24.58 -12.16
CA PRO A 210 3.44 23.44 -11.47
C PRO A 210 4.52 22.72 -10.66
N PRO A 211 4.26 22.37 -9.39
CA PRO A 211 5.21 21.58 -8.61
C PRO A 211 5.44 20.23 -9.30
N LEU A 212 6.70 19.85 -9.50
CA LEU A 212 7.06 18.66 -10.25
C LEU A 212 7.59 17.58 -9.31
N LEU A 213 6.81 16.51 -9.12
CA LEU A 213 7.42 15.21 -8.85
C LEU A 213 8.30 14.88 -10.05
N ARG A 214 9.60 14.74 -9.85
CA ARG A 214 10.58 14.54 -10.94
C ARG A 214 10.62 13.07 -11.36
N THR A 215 10.79 12.20 -10.37
CA THR A 215 10.91 10.75 -10.53
C THR A 215 10.54 10.06 -9.23
N GLY A 216 10.17 8.79 -9.29
CA GLY A 216 10.01 7.99 -8.09
C GLY A 216 9.45 6.61 -8.39
N GLU A 217 9.14 5.88 -7.34
CA GLU A 217 8.46 4.60 -7.38
C GLU A 217 7.50 4.50 -6.20
N VAL A 218 6.31 4.01 -6.48
CA VAL A 218 5.38 3.55 -5.46
C VAL A 218 5.47 2.03 -5.40
N SER A 219 5.80 1.50 -4.23
CA SER A 219 5.72 0.08 -3.95
C SER A 219 4.69 -0.21 -2.88
N VAL A 220 3.89 -1.25 -3.10
CA VAL A 220 2.97 -1.78 -2.09
C VAL A 220 3.64 -2.95 -1.41
N VAL A 221 3.77 -2.86 -0.10
CA VAL A 221 4.45 -3.86 0.70
C VAL A 221 3.42 -4.63 1.52
N GLY A 222 3.47 -5.95 1.40
CA GLY A 222 2.70 -6.90 2.19
C GLY A 222 3.58 -7.58 3.23
N ARG A 223 2.95 -8.09 4.29
CA ARG A 223 3.59 -8.99 5.26
C ARG A 223 3.41 -10.44 4.83
N ARG A 224 4.46 -11.24 4.86
CA ARG A 224 4.40 -12.67 4.51
C ARG A 224 3.48 -13.45 5.46
N LEU A 225 2.88 -14.52 4.96
CA LEU A 225 2.06 -15.40 5.80
C LEU A 225 2.96 -16.23 6.72
N GLY A 226 2.72 -16.16 8.03
CA GLY A 226 3.49 -16.91 9.03
C GLY A 226 4.92 -16.40 9.27
N SER A 227 5.25 -15.19 8.84
CA SER A 227 6.55 -14.54 9.04
C SER A 227 6.39 -13.03 9.18
N GLU A 228 7.37 -12.37 9.80
CA GLU A 228 7.45 -10.90 9.86
C GLU A 228 8.15 -10.29 8.63
N LEU A 229 8.64 -11.11 7.70
CA LEU A 229 9.29 -10.64 6.49
C LEU A 229 8.30 -9.89 5.59
N LEU A 230 8.77 -8.78 5.04
CA LEU A 230 8.04 -7.96 4.07
C LEU A 230 8.31 -8.45 2.64
N TYR A 231 7.38 -8.20 1.74
CA TYR A 231 7.55 -8.44 0.31
C TYR A 231 6.78 -7.41 -0.52
N THR A 232 7.28 -7.13 -1.71
CA THR A 232 6.62 -6.23 -2.67
C THR A 232 5.48 -6.95 -3.36
N VAL A 233 4.26 -6.46 -3.19
CA VAL A 233 3.06 -6.95 -3.89
C VAL A 233 3.01 -6.39 -5.30
N MET A 234 3.28 -5.09 -5.44
CA MET A 234 3.28 -4.40 -6.72
C MET A 234 4.13 -3.14 -6.63
N ALA A 235 4.68 -2.71 -7.77
CA ALA A 235 5.53 -1.55 -7.91
C ALA A 235 5.15 -0.78 -9.17
N VAL A 236 5.05 0.54 -9.08
CA VAL A 236 4.75 1.42 -10.22
C VAL A 236 5.73 2.59 -10.23
N PRO A 237 6.45 2.82 -11.33
CA PRO A 237 7.31 3.99 -11.46
C PRO A 237 6.45 5.25 -11.61
N LEU A 238 6.80 6.28 -10.85
CA LEU A 238 6.23 7.62 -10.95
C LEU A 238 6.96 8.43 -12.00
N ARG A 239 6.19 9.23 -12.74
CA ARG A 239 6.69 10.11 -13.79
C ARG A 239 6.54 11.56 -13.40
N LEU A 240 7.13 12.41 -14.24
CA LEU A 240 7.01 13.86 -14.12
C LEU A 240 5.55 14.30 -14.02
N GLY A 241 5.23 15.04 -12.95
CA GLY A 241 3.91 15.60 -12.71
C GLY A 241 2.88 14.61 -12.16
N ASP A 242 3.29 13.40 -11.78
CA ASP A 242 2.44 12.48 -11.04
C ASP A 242 2.22 12.97 -9.61
N GLU A 243 0.98 12.84 -9.15
CA GLU A 243 0.54 13.10 -7.79
C GLU A 243 -0.03 11.80 -7.21
N VAL A 244 0.35 11.51 -5.97
CA VAL A 244 0.05 10.26 -5.28
C VAL A 244 -0.77 10.55 -4.02
N ARG A 245 -1.94 9.92 -3.94
CA ARG A 245 -2.80 9.94 -2.75
C ARG A 245 -3.13 8.52 -2.29
N VAL A 246 -2.97 8.23 -1.00
CA VAL A 246 -3.33 6.93 -0.42
C VAL A 246 -4.67 7.06 0.26
N MET A 247 -5.60 6.18 -0.10
CA MET A 247 -6.97 6.16 0.42
C MET A 247 -7.16 5.03 1.42
N THR A 248 -7.84 5.30 2.53
CA THR A 248 -8.29 4.32 3.52
C THR A 248 -9.50 3.53 3.01
N ASN A 249 -10.28 4.09 2.08
CA ASN A 249 -11.45 3.45 1.49
C ASN A 249 -11.32 3.30 -0.03
N ARG A 250 -11.69 2.11 -0.55
CA ARG A 250 -11.73 1.82 -1.99
C ARG A 250 -12.78 2.64 -2.72
N ALA A 251 -13.92 2.95 -2.09
CA ALA A 251 -14.98 3.72 -2.72
C ALA A 251 -14.55 5.16 -3.06
N ALA A 252 -13.55 5.69 -2.35
CA ALA A 252 -13.02 7.04 -2.58
C ALA A 252 -12.20 7.17 -3.87
N LEU A 253 -11.80 6.07 -4.51
CA LEU A 253 -11.16 6.11 -5.83
C LEU A 253 -12.10 6.64 -6.92
N ASP A 254 -13.40 6.37 -6.80
CA ASP A 254 -14.36 6.68 -7.85
C ASP A 254 -14.77 8.15 -7.83
N ASN A 255 -14.56 8.85 -6.71
CA ASN A 255 -14.86 10.26 -6.57
C ASN A 255 -13.83 10.99 -5.68
N PRO A 256 -12.61 11.25 -6.21
CA PRO A 256 -11.49 11.78 -5.43
C PRO A 256 -11.62 13.29 -5.11
N ASP A 257 -12.65 13.98 -5.58
CA ASP A 257 -12.89 15.41 -5.33
C ASP A 257 -14.16 15.66 -4.50
N GLY A 258 -14.73 14.60 -3.91
CA GLY A 258 -15.97 14.69 -3.13
C GLY A 258 -15.77 15.26 -1.72
N GLU A 259 -16.83 15.83 -1.16
CA GLU A 259 -16.93 16.07 0.29
C GLU A 259 -16.67 14.75 1.03
N GLY A 260 -15.66 14.71 1.89
CA GLY A 260 -15.19 13.49 2.56
C GLY A 260 -13.87 12.90 2.03
N LEU A 261 -13.24 13.51 1.01
CA LEU A 261 -11.91 13.09 0.55
C LEU A 261 -10.90 13.05 1.70
N ARG A 262 -10.86 14.11 2.53
CA ARG A 262 -9.91 14.23 3.66
C ARG A 262 -10.06 13.08 4.65
N GLU A 263 -11.29 12.67 4.94
CA GLU A 263 -11.58 11.55 5.84
C GLU A 263 -11.22 10.19 5.22
N ALA A 264 -11.27 10.10 3.89
CA ALA A 264 -10.88 8.92 3.14
C ALA A 264 -9.37 8.86 2.86
N MET A 265 -8.59 9.90 3.19
CA MET A 265 -7.14 9.93 3.00
C MET A 265 -6.42 9.24 4.18
N ALA A 266 -5.37 8.51 3.85
CA ALA A 266 -4.44 8.01 4.85
C ALA A 266 -3.36 9.06 5.10
N ALA A 267 -2.96 9.21 6.36
CA ALA A 267 -1.79 10.00 6.71
C ALA A 267 -0.53 9.38 6.10
N PHE A 268 0.30 10.23 5.51
CA PHE A 268 1.67 9.90 5.13
C PHE A 268 2.60 10.23 6.28
N THR A 269 3.59 9.37 6.47
CA THR A 269 4.77 9.66 7.26
C THR A 269 5.96 9.69 6.30
N CYS A 270 6.46 10.90 6.04
CA CYS A 270 7.54 11.18 5.12
C CYS A 270 8.83 11.49 5.88
N THR A 271 9.92 10.85 5.48
CA THR A 271 11.26 11.34 5.76
C THR A 271 11.75 12.08 4.52
N PHE A 272 12.22 13.31 4.68
CA PHE A 272 12.79 14.08 3.59
C PHE A 272 14.26 14.36 3.83
N SER A 273 15.02 14.41 2.76
CA SER A 273 16.42 14.81 2.75
C SER A 273 16.65 15.85 1.66
N VAL A 274 17.34 16.92 2.01
CA VAL A 274 17.66 18.01 1.10
C VAL A 274 19.16 18.23 1.13
N VAL A 275 19.84 17.72 0.10
CA VAL A 275 21.31 17.83 -0.01
C VAL A 275 21.70 19.22 -0.50
N GLY A 276 22.72 19.83 0.10
CA GLY A 276 23.12 21.20 -0.22
C GLY A 276 23.71 21.41 -1.61
N ALA A 277 23.87 22.68 -1.97
CA ALA A 277 24.20 23.13 -3.33
C ALA A 277 25.57 22.66 -3.85
N ALA A 278 26.48 22.23 -2.97
CA ALA A 278 27.78 21.66 -3.35
C ALA A 278 27.67 20.23 -3.92
N SER A 279 26.53 19.58 -3.72
CA SER A 279 26.18 18.33 -4.37
C SER A 279 25.29 18.61 -5.58
N ASP A 280 25.41 17.86 -6.67
CA ASP A 280 24.55 17.96 -7.86
C ASP A 280 23.06 17.60 -7.60
N GLY A 281 22.63 17.55 -6.33
CA GLY A 281 21.29 17.26 -5.91
C GLY A 281 20.33 18.43 -6.18
N THR A 282 19.37 18.20 -7.08
CA THR A 282 18.22 19.12 -7.29
C THR A 282 17.00 18.63 -6.51
N GLY A 283 16.22 19.52 -5.91
CA GLY A 283 14.98 19.14 -5.23
C GLY A 283 15.15 18.45 -3.85
N ILE A 284 14.12 17.71 -3.46
CA ILE A 284 13.91 17.07 -2.16
C ILE A 284 13.77 15.57 -2.41
N ASP A 285 14.63 14.78 -1.78
CA ASP A 285 14.50 13.32 -1.78
C ASP A 285 13.52 12.92 -0.66
N LEU A 286 12.50 12.15 -1.02
CA LEU A 286 11.35 11.82 -0.18
C LEU A 286 11.22 10.30 -0.07
N ALA A 287 11.15 9.80 1.15
CA ALA A 287 10.73 8.44 1.43
C ALA A 287 9.52 8.49 2.37
N CYS A 288 8.34 8.20 1.82
CA CYS A 288 7.07 8.26 2.54
C CYS A 288 6.44 6.89 2.68
N HIS A 289 5.74 6.68 3.79
CA HIS A 289 4.88 5.51 3.97
C HIS A 289 3.48 5.92 4.41
N ALA A 290 2.48 5.22 3.92
CA ALA A 290 1.10 5.38 4.36
C ALA A 290 0.41 4.01 4.43
N SER A 291 -0.50 3.87 5.39
CA SER A 291 -1.31 2.66 5.57
C SER A 291 -2.71 2.91 5.00
N GLY A 292 -3.07 2.18 3.94
CA GLY A 292 -4.34 2.39 3.25
C GLY A 292 -4.84 1.14 2.52
N ARG A 293 -5.91 1.26 1.73
CA ARG A 293 -6.46 0.14 0.94
C ARG A 293 -6.22 0.29 -0.56
N SER A 294 -5.96 1.50 -1.01
CA SER A 294 -5.79 1.83 -2.43
C SER A 294 -5.02 3.13 -2.58
N LEU A 295 -4.44 3.33 -3.74
CA LEU A 295 -3.69 4.53 -4.08
C LEU A 295 -4.15 5.07 -5.44
N ALA A 296 -4.39 6.37 -5.49
CA ALA A 296 -4.76 7.09 -6.70
C ALA A 296 -3.53 7.82 -7.26
N ILE A 297 -3.33 7.73 -8.57
CA ILE A 297 -2.29 8.47 -9.30
C ILE A 297 -2.97 9.40 -10.31
N SER A 298 -2.83 10.70 -10.07
CA SER A 298 -3.16 11.78 -11.00
C SER A 298 -1.88 12.29 -11.68
N ARG A 299 -2.01 12.88 -12.87
CA ARG A 299 -0.93 13.68 -13.51
C ARG A 299 -1.52 14.93 -14.08
N PHE A 300 -0.99 16.08 -13.66
CA PHE A 300 -1.51 17.38 -14.06
C PHE A 300 -3.04 17.48 -13.86
N GLY A 301 -3.54 16.93 -12.74
CA GLY A 301 -4.97 16.86 -12.40
C GLY A 301 -5.79 15.80 -13.15
N ALA A 302 -5.24 15.15 -14.19
CA ALA A 302 -5.91 14.06 -14.89
C ALA A 302 -5.64 12.71 -14.21
N ARG A 303 -6.69 11.93 -13.92
CA ARG A 303 -6.54 10.58 -13.38
C ARG A 303 -5.91 9.66 -14.43
N ILE A 304 -4.77 9.07 -14.11
CA ILE A 304 -4.07 8.15 -15.04
C ILE A 304 -4.23 6.70 -14.61
N GLY A 305 -4.32 6.48 -13.30
CA GLY A 305 -4.34 5.13 -12.78
C GLY A 305 -4.66 5.08 -11.29
N SER A 306 -4.85 3.86 -10.83
CA SER A 306 -4.99 3.57 -9.43
C SER A 306 -4.43 2.20 -9.11
N LEU A 307 -3.78 2.10 -7.97
CA LEU A 307 -3.27 0.86 -7.41
C LEU A 307 -4.25 0.36 -6.37
N GLN A 308 -4.84 -0.79 -6.64
CA GLN A 308 -5.76 -1.46 -5.73
C GLN A 308 -5.33 -2.93 -5.64
N PRO A 309 -4.50 -3.29 -4.65
CA PRO A 309 -4.02 -4.65 -4.49
C PRO A 309 -5.22 -5.60 -4.37
N ARG A 310 -5.35 -6.52 -5.33
CA ARG A 310 -6.36 -7.56 -5.28
C ARG A 310 -5.81 -8.75 -4.52
N PRO A 311 -6.67 -9.56 -3.88
CA PRO A 311 -6.23 -10.78 -3.20
C PRO A 311 -5.39 -11.70 -4.09
N TRP A 312 -5.68 -11.77 -5.39
CA TRP A 312 -4.85 -12.53 -6.33
C TRP A 312 -3.43 -11.96 -6.49
N ASP A 313 -3.29 -10.64 -6.55
CA ASP A 313 -1.99 -9.97 -6.68
C ASP A 313 -1.12 -10.25 -5.45
N VAL A 314 -1.74 -10.27 -4.26
CA VAL A 314 -1.09 -10.64 -3.00
C VAL A 314 -0.61 -12.09 -3.05
N LEU A 315 -1.50 -13.03 -3.39
CA LEU A 315 -1.17 -14.46 -3.40
C LEU A 315 -0.16 -14.87 -4.46
N ALA A 316 -0.22 -14.26 -5.64
CA ALA A 316 0.71 -14.55 -6.73
C ALA A 316 2.14 -14.11 -6.38
N ASN A 317 2.27 -13.02 -5.62
CA ASN A 317 3.56 -12.46 -5.22
C ASN A 317 4.05 -12.93 -3.84
N GLU A 318 3.18 -13.56 -3.02
CA GLU A 318 3.59 -14.10 -1.72
C GLU A 318 4.46 -15.37 -1.92
N PRO A 319 5.73 -15.37 -1.48
CA PRO A 319 6.67 -16.44 -1.81
C PRO A 319 6.26 -17.83 -1.27
N SER A 320 5.58 -17.88 -0.13
CA SER A 320 5.13 -19.13 0.48
C SER A 320 3.97 -19.74 -0.30
N MET A 321 3.06 -18.90 -0.83
CA MET A 321 1.89 -19.27 -1.62
C MET A 321 2.30 -19.70 -3.02
N GLN A 322 3.40 -19.20 -3.57
CA GLN A 322 3.96 -19.78 -4.80
C GLN A 322 4.28 -21.27 -4.66
N ALA A 323 4.64 -21.74 -3.45
CA ALA A 323 4.82 -23.17 -3.16
C ALA A 323 3.52 -23.87 -2.73
N ILE A 324 2.72 -23.23 -1.86
CA ILE A 324 1.51 -23.83 -1.28
C ILE A 324 0.39 -23.95 -2.30
N LEU A 325 0.19 -22.96 -3.16
CA LEU A 325 -0.95 -22.87 -4.07
C LEU A 325 -0.94 -24.00 -5.12
N PRO A 326 0.19 -24.34 -5.79
CA PRO A 326 0.25 -25.53 -6.65
C PRO A 326 -0.02 -26.85 -5.90
N LEU A 327 0.49 -26.97 -4.66
CA LEU A 327 0.26 -28.16 -3.83
C LEU A 327 -1.22 -28.28 -3.42
N GLY A 328 -1.83 -27.17 -3.00
CA GLY A 328 -3.23 -27.06 -2.64
C GLY A 328 -4.14 -27.39 -3.83
N LEU A 329 -3.88 -26.81 -5.00
CA LEU A 329 -4.61 -27.13 -6.23
C LEU A 329 -4.47 -28.60 -6.63
N THR A 330 -3.27 -29.18 -6.48
CA THR A 330 -3.04 -30.61 -6.76
C THR A 330 -3.82 -31.50 -5.78
N ALA A 331 -3.84 -31.15 -4.50
CA ALA A 331 -4.59 -31.86 -3.48
C ALA A 331 -6.11 -31.75 -3.72
N LEU A 332 -6.60 -30.57 -4.09
CA LEU A 332 -7.99 -30.30 -4.42
C LEU A 332 -8.43 -31.07 -5.66
N PHE A 333 -7.61 -31.07 -6.71
CA PHE A 333 -7.84 -31.87 -7.91
C PHE A 333 -7.90 -33.36 -7.58
N ALA A 334 -6.97 -33.86 -6.76
CA ALA A 334 -6.98 -35.26 -6.31
C ALA A 334 -8.23 -35.58 -5.46
N LEU A 335 -8.69 -34.64 -4.63
CA LEU A 335 -9.91 -34.76 -3.84
C LEU A 335 -11.15 -34.85 -4.73
N PHE A 336 -11.34 -33.92 -5.67
CA PHE A 336 -12.45 -33.97 -6.63
C PHE A 336 -12.41 -35.24 -7.47
N HIS A 337 -11.22 -35.68 -7.86
CA HIS A 337 -11.06 -36.96 -8.53
C HIS A 337 -11.53 -38.15 -7.69
N ARG A 338 -11.17 -38.20 -6.40
CA ARG A 338 -11.62 -39.27 -5.48
C ARG A 338 -13.13 -39.21 -5.24
N LEU A 339 -13.69 -38.01 -5.09
CA LEU A 339 -15.14 -37.82 -4.95
C LEU A 339 -15.86 -38.35 -6.19
N LEU A 340 -15.41 -37.99 -7.39
CA LEU A 340 -15.94 -38.50 -8.64
C LEU A 340 -15.75 -40.03 -8.79
N ASP A 341 -14.62 -40.60 -8.37
CA ASP A 341 -14.42 -42.06 -8.39
C ASP A 341 -15.50 -42.81 -7.58
N SER A 342 -16.02 -42.18 -6.53
CA SER A 342 -17.09 -42.73 -5.68
C SER A 342 -18.51 -42.45 -6.21
N LEU A 343 -18.74 -41.28 -6.81
CA LEU A 343 -20.05 -40.79 -7.23
C LEU A 343 -20.39 -41.14 -8.68
N TYR A 344 -19.41 -41.15 -9.58
CA TYR A 344 -19.59 -41.39 -11.02
C TYR A 344 -20.27 -42.73 -11.34
N PRO A 345 -19.93 -43.88 -10.68
CA PRO A 345 -20.66 -45.14 -10.90
C PRO A 345 -22.12 -45.06 -10.49
N ARG A 346 -22.42 -44.30 -9.42
CA ARG A 346 -23.79 -44.11 -8.92
C ARG A 346 -24.60 -43.21 -9.84
N LEU A 347 -24.00 -42.13 -10.35
CA LEU A 347 -24.60 -41.20 -11.30
C LEU A 347 -24.87 -41.85 -12.67
N CYS A 348 -23.91 -42.61 -13.22
CA CYS A 348 -24.12 -43.37 -14.46
C CYS A 348 -25.15 -44.51 -14.28
N GLY A 349 -25.18 -45.15 -13.11
CA GLY A 349 -26.20 -46.15 -12.77
C GLY A 349 -27.60 -45.57 -12.64
N TRP A 350 -27.72 -44.36 -12.07
CA TRP A 350 -28.98 -43.66 -11.89
C TRP A 350 -29.52 -43.07 -13.21
N THR A 351 -28.68 -42.40 -13.99
CA THR A 351 -29.04 -41.88 -15.33
C THR A 351 -29.45 -42.99 -16.28
N ASN A 352 -28.74 -44.13 -16.32
CA ASN A 352 -29.16 -45.28 -17.13
C ASN A 352 -30.49 -45.88 -16.66
N LYS A 353 -30.77 -45.92 -15.35
CA LYS A 353 -32.08 -46.35 -14.84
C LYS A 353 -33.19 -45.38 -15.25
N HIS A 354 -32.93 -44.07 -15.23
CA HIS A 354 -33.89 -43.06 -15.67
C HIS A 354 -34.11 -43.06 -17.20
N LEU A 355 -33.04 -43.17 -18.00
CA LEU A 355 -33.12 -43.25 -19.46
C LEU A 355 -33.79 -44.55 -19.94
N ARG A 356 -33.61 -45.67 -19.21
CA ARG A 356 -34.39 -46.90 -19.42
C ARG A 356 -35.86 -46.74 -19.08
N ARG A 357 -36.20 -46.00 -18.01
CA ARG A 357 -37.60 -45.69 -17.66
C ARG A 357 -38.28 -44.77 -18.69
N LEU A 358 -37.51 -43.90 -19.34
CA LEU A 358 -37.98 -43.00 -20.40
C LEU A 358 -38.00 -43.68 -21.79
N GLY A 359 -37.61 -44.95 -21.91
CA GLY A 359 -37.69 -45.73 -23.15
C GLY A 359 -36.66 -45.35 -24.23
N VAL A 360 -35.66 -44.53 -23.92
CA VAL A 360 -34.76 -43.93 -24.91
C VAL A 360 -33.58 -44.84 -25.30
N ILE A 361 -33.22 -45.85 -24.49
CA ILE A 361 -32.05 -46.71 -24.74
C ILE A 361 -32.45 -48.19 -24.77
N ARG A 362 -32.45 -48.77 -25.98
CA ARG A 362 -32.47 -50.22 -26.22
C ARG A 362 -31.02 -50.70 -26.33
N ASP A 363 -30.72 -51.83 -25.67
CA ASP A 363 -29.39 -52.39 -25.38
C ASP A 363 -28.23 -51.96 -26.30
N VAL A 364 -27.32 -51.15 -25.74
CA VAL A 364 -25.96 -51.00 -26.25
C VAL A 364 -25.01 -51.49 -25.16
N ASP A 365 -24.05 -52.32 -25.56
CA ASP A 365 -23.13 -53.04 -24.70
C ASP A 365 -22.41 -52.15 -23.67
N HIS A 366 -22.42 -52.64 -22.42
CA HIS A 366 -22.14 -51.87 -21.20
C HIS A 366 -20.66 -51.49 -21.01
N PRO A 367 -20.30 -50.19 -20.85
CA PRO A 367 -18.99 -49.79 -20.33
C PRO A 367 -18.77 -50.21 -18.86
N VAL A 368 -19.86 -50.47 -18.12
CA VAL A 368 -19.83 -50.93 -16.71
C VAL A 368 -19.23 -52.33 -16.57
N ARG A 369 -19.45 -53.23 -17.55
CA ARG A 369 -18.83 -54.57 -17.54
C ARG A 369 -17.31 -54.48 -17.70
N ARG A 370 -16.81 -53.62 -18.58
CA ARG A 370 -15.36 -53.40 -18.74
C ARG A 370 -14.72 -52.85 -17.46
N TRP A 371 -15.39 -51.93 -16.77
CA TRP A 371 -14.84 -51.31 -15.55
C TRP A 371 -14.80 -52.26 -14.34
N ALA A 372 -15.82 -53.11 -14.17
CA ALA A 372 -15.85 -54.13 -13.11
C ALA A 372 -14.78 -55.23 -13.32
N VAL A 373 -14.55 -55.63 -14.57
CA VAL A 373 -13.50 -56.58 -14.95
C VAL A 373 -12.11 -55.99 -14.67
N HIS A 374 -11.89 -54.71 -14.99
CA HIS A 374 -10.62 -54.03 -14.74
C HIS A 374 -10.26 -53.89 -13.25
N ARG A 375 -11.27 -53.73 -12.37
CA ARG A 375 -11.07 -53.72 -10.90
C ARG A 375 -10.73 -55.10 -10.33
N ARG A 376 -11.35 -56.18 -10.85
CA ARG A 376 -11.03 -57.55 -10.43
C ARG A 376 -9.58 -57.91 -10.77
N ALA A 377 -9.14 -57.60 -11.99
CA ALA A 377 -7.77 -57.83 -12.42
C ALA A 377 -6.74 -57.11 -11.51
N ARG A 378 -7.03 -55.87 -11.09
CA ARG A 378 -6.14 -55.13 -10.17
C ARG A 378 -6.05 -55.72 -8.76
N ARG A 379 -7.14 -56.30 -8.24
CA ARG A 379 -7.14 -56.96 -6.91
C ARG A 379 -6.30 -58.23 -6.92
N GLU A 380 -6.36 -59.01 -8.00
CA GLU A 380 -5.55 -60.23 -8.15
C GLU A 380 -4.06 -59.95 -8.31
N THR A 381 -3.68 -58.90 -9.06
CA THR A 381 -2.27 -58.51 -9.19
C THR A 381 -1.66 -57.95 -7.91
N ARG A 382 -2.46 -57.39 -6.99
CA ARG A 382 -1.99 -56.91 -5.68
C ARG A 382 -1.86 -58.05 -4.67
N GLY A 383 -2.69 -59.09 -4.75
CA GLY A 383 -2.57 -60.29 -3.92
C GLY A 383 -1.32 -61.10 -4.24
N LYS A 384 -0.93 -61.19 -5.53
CA LYS A 384 0.26 -61.94 -5.97
C LYS A 384 1.62 -61.29 -5.71
N ARG A 385 1.67 -60.04 -5.25
CA ARG A 385 2.93 -59.34 -4.91
C ARG A 385 3.29 -59.37 -3.43
N ASN A 386 2.40 -59.90 -2.58
CA ASN A 386 2.60 -60.01 -1.13
C ASN A 386 2.79 -61.47 -0.67
N HIS A 387 3.08 -62.38 -1.59
CA HIS A 387 3.55 -63.74 -1.32
C HIS A 387 4.89 -63.97 -2.00
#